data_AF-A0A7S0YW53-F1
#
_entry.id   AF-A0A7S0YW53-F1
#
_cell.length_a   1.000
_cell.length_b   1.000
_cell.length_c   1.000
_cell.angle_alpha   90.00
_cell.angle_beta   90.00
_cell.angle_gamma   90.00
#
_symmetry.space_group_name_H-M   'P 1'
#
loop_
_entity.id
_entity.type
_entity.pdbx_description
1 polymer ?
#
loop_
_entity_poly.entity_id
_entity_poly.type
_entity_poly.pdbx_seq_one_letter_code
_entity_poly.pdbx_strand_id
1 'polypeptide(L)'
;MPMPKLTPQMESAVLSKWLIKEGDEVSAGDLVCELEVEGLNPELPHATMLIETHEAGFVARLLEAEGSRVAADRGILVLCDDEASKDQFAGYERKDGPSPNSGSGDSGARVFCWQAYVKGPPVPGMG
;
A
#
# COMPACT_ATOMS: atom_id res chain seq x y z
N MET A 1 -31.53 9.18 -14.86
CA MET A 1 -30.62 10.26 -14.40
C MET A 1 -29.26 9.61 -14.15
N PRO A 2 -28.24 9.87 -14.98
CA PRO A 2 -26.90 9.35 -14.72
C PRO A 2 -26.36 10.02 -13.46
N MET A 3 -26.04 9.22 -12.44
CA MET A 3 -25.18 9.67 -11.36
C MET A 3 -23.91 10.27 -11.99
N PRO A 4 -23.47 11.48 -11.61
CA PRO A 4 -22.21 12.02 -12.09
C PRO A 4 -21.09 11.04 -11.74
N LYS A 5 -20.32 10.64 -12.75
CA LYS A 5 -19.28 9.61 -12.62
C LYS A 5 -18.24 10.02 -11.58
N LEU A 6 -18.14 9.13 -10.58
CA LEU A 6 -16.94 8.63 -9.94
C LEU A 6 -16.06 9.68 -9.27
N THR A 7 -16.17 9.70 -7.94
CA THR A 7 -15.09 10.01 -6.98
C THR A 7 -13.74 9.74 -7.64
N PRO A 8 -12.82 10.72 -7.70
CA PRO A 8 -11.58 10.53 -8.43
C PRO A 8 -10.91 9.28 -7.88
N GLN A 9 -10.76 8.32 -8.78
CA GLN A 9 -9.87 7.21 -8.58
C GLN A 9 -8.54 7.87 -8.23
N MET A 10 -8.09 7.78 -6.99
CA MET A 10 -6.70 8.09 -6.68
C MET A 10 -5.88 7.03 -7.43
N GLU A 11 -5.59 7.27 -8.71
CA GLU A 11 -4.92 6.33 -9.60
C GLU A 11 -3.43 6.23 -9.26
N SER A 12 -2.85 7.32 -8.75
CA SER A 12 -1.45 7.37 -8.32
C SER A 12 -1.22 8.40 -7.21
N ALA A 13 -0.25 8.14 -6.36
CA ALA A 13 0.27 9.07 -5.36
C ALA A 13 1.80 9.12 -5.43
N VAL A 14 2.42 10.14 -4.88
CA VAL A 14 3.88 10.20 -4.70
C VAL A 14 4.21 9.68 -3.32
N LEU A 15 5.13 8.73 -3.20
CA LEU A 15 5.58 8.29 -1.88
C LEU A 15 6.44 9.38 -1.27
N SER A 16 5.85 10.20 -0.38
CA SER A 16 6.55 11.30 0.26
C SER A 16 7.64 10.77 1.17
N LYS A 17 7.30 9.81 2.03
CA LYS A 17 8.21 9.30 3.06
C LYS A 17 7.85 7.91 3.54
N TRP A 18 8.86 7.07 3.78
CA TRP A 18 8.68 5.83 4.54
C TRP A 18 8.73 6.10 6.06
N LEU A 19 7.76 5.55 6.79
CA LEU A 19 7.73 5.61 8.26
C LEU A 19 8.31 4.33 8.90
N ILE A 20 8.56 3.32 8.07
CA ILE A 20 9.14 2.02 8.40
C ILE A 20 10.46 1.83 7.63
N LYS A 21 11.23 0.81 8.01
CA LYS A 21 12.45 0.40 7.32
C LYS A 21 12.47 -1.11 7.10
N GLU A 22 13.29 -1.56 6.15
CA GLU A 22 13.54 -2.98 5.94
C GLU A 22 14.06 -3.61 7.22
N GLY A 23 13.42 -4.70 7.65
CA GLY A 23 13.71 -5.38 8.91
C GLY A 23 12.74 -5.08 10.05
N ASP A 24 11.98 -3.99 10.00
CA ASP A 24 11.07 -3.62 11.09
C ASP A 24 9.88 -4.58 11.23
N GLU A 25 9.41 -4.73 12.46
CA GLU A 25 8.14 -5.39 12.77
C GLU A 25 7.03 -4.33 12.73
N VAL A 26 5.95 -4.64 12.02
CA VAL A 26 4.76 -3.79 11.92
C VAL A 26 3.53 -4.57 12.36
N SER A 27 2.56 -3.89 12.96
CA SER A 27 1.27 -4.44 13.37
C SER A 27 0.12 -3.78 12.60
N ALA A 28 -1.03 -4.44 12.55
CA ALA A 28 -2.24 -3.86 11.98
C ALA A 28 -2.58 -2.53 12.69
N GLY A 29 -2.72 -1.45 11.90
CA GLY A 29 -2.91 -0.08 12.36
C GLY A 29 -1.63 0.75 12.45
N ASP A 30 -0.44 0.16 12.26
CA ASP A 30 0.81 0.93 12.21
C ASP A 30 0.96 1.69 10.91
N LEU A 31 1.44 2.93 11.02
CA LEU A 31 1.73 3.79 9.89
C LEU A 31 2.97 3.32 9.14
N VAL A 32 2.82 3.01 7.86
CA VAL A 32 3.90 2.50 7.00
C VAL A 32 4.53 3.60 6.14
N CYS A 33 3.74 4.52 5.59
CA CYS A 33 4.27 5.59 4.75
C CYS A 33 3.33 6.79 4.65
N GLU A 34 3.91 7.90 4.18
CA GLU A 34 3.20 9.11 3.79
C GLU A 34 3.13 9.16 2.27
N LEU A 35 1.92 9.28 1.73
CA LEU A 35 1.69 9.48 0.31
C LEU A 35 1.19 10.91 0.06
N GLU A 36 1.72 11.56 -0.96
CA GLU A 36 1.24 12.86 -1.43
C GLU A 36 0.41 12.68 -2.69
N VAL A 37 -0.85 13.10 -2.61
CA VAL A 37 -1.79 13.08 -3.73
C VAL A 37 -1.99 14.49 -4.26
N GLU A 38 -2.29 14.61 -5.55
CA GLU A 38 -2.71 15.88 -6.12
C GLU A 38 -4.10 16.24 -5.57
N GLY A 39 -4.19 17.40 -4.94
CA GLY A 39 -5.43 17.90 -4.38
C GLY A 39 -6.34 18.48 -5.47
N LEU A 40 -7.64 18.24 -5.32
CA LEU A 40 -8.65 18.66 -6.31
C LEU A 40 -9.03 20.14 -6.17
N ASN A 41 -8.62 20.79 -5.07
CA ASN A 41 -8.97 22.17 -4.76
C ASN A 41 -7.75 23.08 -5.03
N PRO A 42 -7.89 24.19 -5.78
CA PRO A 42 -6.80 25.15 -6.01
C PRO A 42 -6.13 25.71 -4.75
N GLU A 43 -6.83 25.71 -3.60
CA GLU A 43 -6.27 26.19 -2.33
C GLU A 43 -5.36 25.16 -1.63
N LEU A 44 -5.47 23.89 -2.02
CA LEU A 44 -4.68 22.76 -1.49
C LEU A 44 -4.26 21.89 -2.68
N PRO A 45 -3.21 22.28 -3.43
CA PRO A 45 -2.78 21.57 -4.63
C PRO A 45 -2.19 20.18 -4.35
N HIS A 46 -1.76 19.92 -3.11
CA HIS A 46 -1.25 18.63 -2.65
C HIS A 46 -1.86 18.29 -1.29
N ALA A 47 -2.15 17.01 -1.06
CA ALA A 47 -2.60 16.52 0.23
C ALA A 47 -1.75 15.33 0.65
N THR A 48 -1.27 15.35 1.89
CA THR A 48 -0.54 14.23 2.51
C THR A 48 -1.54 13.27 3.14
N MET A 49 -1.43 12.00 2.79
CA MET A 49 -2.23 10.90 3.32
C MET A 49 -1.31 9.89 4.00
N LEU A 50 -1.64 9.54 5.24
CA LEU A 50 -0.94 8.53 6.02
C LEU A 50 -1.52 7.16 5.70
N ILE A 51 -0.66 6.19 5.39
CA ILE A 51 -1.07 4.83 5.10
C ILE A 51 -0.73 3.96 6.30
N GLU A 52 -1.72 3.24 6.83
CA GLU A 52 -1.53 2.19 7.83
C GLU A 52 -1.57 0.80 7.16
N THR A 53 -0.83 -0.16 7.73
CA THR A 53 -0.94 -1.56 7.35
C THR A 53 -2.14 -2.21 8.04
N HIS A 54 -2.83 -3.12 7.36
CA HIS A 54 -3.89 -3.94 7.98
C HIS A 54 -3.38 -5.30 8.46
N GLU A 55 -2.12 -5.62 8.13
CA GLU A 55 -1.51 -6.91 8.43
C GLU A 55 -0.28 -6.70 9.33
N ALA A 56 -0.10 -7.62 10.27
CA ALA A 56 1.12 -7.69 11.06
C ALA A 56 2.19 -8.51 10.32
N GLY A 57 3.45 -8.22 10.57
CA GLY A 57 4.58 -8.98 10.04
C GLY A 57 5.87 -8.17 10.05
N PHE A 58 6.88 -8.70 9.38
CA PHE A 58 8.18 -8.05 9.23
C PHE A 58 8.31 -7.44 7.84
N VAL A 59 8.85 -6.23 7.77
CA VAL A 59 9.18 -5.54 6.53
C VAL A 59 10.31 -6.27 5.85
N ALA A 60 9.98 -7.06 4.85
CA ALA A 60 10.94 -7.82 4.06
C ALA A 60 11.69 -6.88 3.10
N ARG A 61 10.93 -6.03 2.40
CA ARG A 61 11.48 -5.15 1.36
C ARG A 61 10.58 -3.96 1.04
N LEU A 62 11.20 -2.81 0.78
CA LEU A 62 10.53 -1.64 0.20
C LEU A 62 10.77 -1.62 -1.31
N LEU A 63 9.70 -1.64 -2.10
CA LEU A 63 9.79 -1.79 -3.56
C LEU A 63 9.91 -0.45 -4.29
N GLU A 64 9.56 0.65 -3.62
CA GLU A 64 9.49 1.99 -4.20
C GLU A 64 10.34 2.95 -3.37
N ALA A 65 11.06 3.85 -4.06
CA ALA A 65 11.85 4.88 -3.40
C ALA A 65 10.98 6.09 -3.03
N GLU A 66 11.38 6.81 -1.98
CA GLU A 66 10.80 8.10 -1.63
C GLU A 66 10.90 9.08 -2.82
N GLY A 67 9.85 9.86 -3.05
CA GLY A 67 9.64 10.69 -4.23
C GLY A 67 9.09 9.96 -5.46
N SER A 68 8.93 8.63 -5.43
CA SER A 68 8.43 7.88 -6.59
C SER A 68 6.91 7.96 -6.72
N ARG A 69 6.41 8.04 -7.96
CA ARG A 69 4.97 7.95 -8.24
C ARG A 69 4.53 6.49 -8.25
N VAL A 70 3.67 6.14 -7.30
CA VAL A 70 3.14 4.79 -7.08
C VAL A 70 1.65 4.74 -7.45
N ALA A 71 1.26 3.73 -8.23
CA ALA A 71 -0.15 3.51 -8.55
C ALA A 71 -0.88 2.83 -7.37
N ALA A 72 -2.19 3.01 -7.24
CA ALA A 72 -2.94 2.47 -6.11
C ALA A 72 -2.92 0.94 -6.03
N ASP A 73 -3.05 0.27 -7.17
CA ASP A 73 -3.01 -1.19 -7.31
C ASP A 73 -1.58 -1.75 -7.27
N ARG A 74 -0.56 -0.89 -7.26
CA ARG A 74 0.85 -1.29 -7.24
C ARG A 74 1.28 -1.69 -5.84
N GLY A 75 1.89 -2.87 -5.75
CA GLY A 75 2.57 -3.33 -4.55
C GLY A 75 3.78 -2.46 -4.26
N ILE A 76 3.82 -1.83 -3.08
CA ILE A 76 4.89 -0.91 -2.67
C ILE A 76 5.78 -1.49 -1.58
N LEU A 77 5.31 -2.51 -0.87
CA LEU A 77 5.93 -3.08 0.32
C LEU A 77 5.74 -4.60 0.30
N VAL A 78 6.75 -5.34 0.75
CA VAL A 78 6.65 -6.78 1.00
C VAL A 78 6.75 -7.01 2.50
N LEU A 79 5.73 -7.66 3.07
CA LEU A 79 5.75 -8.15 4.45
C LEU A 79 5.95 -9.67 4.46
N CYS A 80 6.53 -10.18 5.52
CA CYS A 80 6.65 -11.61 5.78
C CYS A 80 6.17 -11.93 7.20
N ASP A 81 5.66 -13.15 7.39
CA ASP A 81 5.22 -13.61 8.71
C ASP A 81 6.38 -13.80 9.70
N ASP A 82 7.53 -14.25 9.20
CA ASP A 82 8.67 -14.64 10.02
C ASP A 82 9.91 -13.78 9.77
N GLU A 83 10.62 -13.47 10.85
CA GLU A 83 11.87 -12.72 10.81
C GLU A 83 12.92 -13.41 9.94
N ALA A 84 13.03 -14.74 10.07
CA ALA A 84 14.01 -15.57 9.37
C ALA A 84 13.78 -15.64 7.85
N SER A 85 12.60 -15.24 7.39
CA SER A 85 12.23 -15.23 5.97
C SER A 85 12.56 -13.89 5.29
N LYS A 86 12.86 -12.83 6.05
CA LYS A 86 13.19 -11.50 5.51
C LYS A 86 14.27 -11.56 4.42
N ASP A 87 15.37 -12.25 4.70
CA ASP A 87 16.52 -12.35 3.78
C ASP A 87 16.19 -13.12 2.48
N GLN A 88 15.20 -14.02 2.51
CA GLN A 88 14.75 -14.72 1.31
C GLN A 88 14.04 -13.77 0.34
N PHE A 89 13.47 -12.68 0.86
CA PHE A 89 12.75 -11.65 0.08
C PHE A 89 13.56 -10.36 -0.11
N ALA A 90 14.78 -10.26 0.44
CA ALA A 90 15.69 -9.15 0.17
C ALA A 90 16.02 -9.01 -1.33
N GLY A 91 15.97 -10.13 -2.08
CA GLY A 91 16.10 -10.17 -3.54
C GLY A 91 14.78 -10.15 -4.31
N TYR A 92 13.63 -10.01 -3.65
CA TYR A 92 12.32 -10.10 -4.30
C TYR A 92 12.15 -8.99 -5.35
N GLU A 93 12.03 -9.39 -6.61
CA GLU A 93 11.65 -8.51 -7.71
C GLU A 93 10.16 -8.71 -7.98
N ARG A 94 9.42 -7.61 -8.05
CA ARG A 94 7.98 -7.62 -8.31
C ARG A 94 7.70 -8.35 -9.62
N LYS A 95 7.01 -9.49 -9.55
CA LYS A 95 6.40 -10.08 -10.75
C LYS A 95 5.15 -9.26 -11.10
N ASP A 96 5.17 -8.59 -12.25
CA ASP A 96 4.00 -7.87 -12.79
C ASP A 96 2.80 -8.84 -12.95
N GLY A 97 1.72 -8.58 -12.20
CA GLY A 97 0.49 -9.37 -12.16
C GLY A 97 -0.50 -8.81 -11.13
N PRO A 98 -1.83 -9.08 -11.25
CA PRO A 98 -2.80 -8.58 -10.27
C PRO A 98 -2.43 -9.08 -8.88
N SER A 99 -2.48 -8.17 -7.91
CA SER A 99 -2.17 -8.40 -6.49
C SER A 99 -2.62 -9.79 -6.04
N PRO A 100 -1.74 -10.62 -5.44
CA PRO A 100 -2.08 -11.98 -5.04
C PRO A 100 -2.95 -11.95 -3.79
N ASN A 101 -4.18 -11.42 -3.90
CA ASN A 101 -5.18 -11.51 -2.86
C ASN A 101 -5.98 -12.83 -2.95
N SER A 102 -5.35 -13.89 -3.47
CA SER A 102 -5.92 -15.23 -3.48
C SER A 102 -4.80 -16.22 -3.29
N GLY A 103 -4.79 -16.80 -2.08
CA GLY A 103 -3.81 -17.78 -1.67
C GLY A 103 -3.73 -18.95 -2.65
N SER A 104 -2.52 -19.26 -3.08
CA SER A 104 -2.06 -20.62 -3.32
C SER A 104 -0.55 -20.59 -3.57
N GLY A 105 0.23 -21.11 -2.61
CA GLY A 105 1.57 -21.67 -2.87
C GLY A 105 2.78 -20.84 -2.39
N ASP A 106 3.28 -21.20 -1.21
CA ASP A 106 4.71 -21.47 -0.99
C ASP A 106 5.73 -20.31 -0.92
N SER A 107 5.42 -19.15 -0.34
CA SER A 107 6.50 -18.19 -0.03
C SER A 107 6.38 -17.37 1.26
N GLY A 108 5.23 -17.22 1.93
CA GLY A 108 5.16 -16.44 3.18
C GLY A 108 5.48 -14.94 3.04
N ALA A 109 5.66 -14.44 1.81
CA ALA A 109 5.76 -13.02 1.48
C ALA A 109 4.43 -12.53 0.92
N ARG A 110 3.92 -11.44 1.51
CA ARG A 110 2.69 -10.74 1.11
C ARG A 110 3.04 -9.36 0.59
N VAL A 111 2.43 -8.99 -0.54
CA VAL A 111 2.69 -7.70 -1.21
C VAL A 111 1.59 -6.72 -0.84
N PHE A 112 1.96 -5.61 -0.22
CA PHE A 112 1.05 -4.57 0.24
C PHE A 112 0.82 -3.52 -0.85
N CYS A 113 -0.45 -3.30 -1.20
CA CYS A 113 -0.90 -2.24 -2.11
C CYS A 113 -1.75 -1.22 -1.35
N TRP A 114 -1.50 0.08 -1.53
CA TRP A 114 -2.21 1.12 -0.79
C TRP A 114 -3.65 1.37 -1.27
N GLN A 115 -4.08 0.83 -2.42
CA GLN A 115 -5.52 0.83 -2.82
C GLN A 115 -6.40 0.14 -1.76
N ALA A 116 -5.87 -0.86 -1.04
CA ALA A 116 -6.62 -1.54 0.03
C ALA A 116 -7.05 -0.55 1.12
N TYR A 117 -6.26 0.50 1.38
CA TYR A 117 -6.57 1.54 2.35
C TYR A 117 -7.62 2.55 1.84
N VAL A 118 -7.57 2.89 0.53
CA VAL A 118 -8.57 3.76 -0.10
C VAL A 118 -9.96 3.09 -0.11
N LYS A 119 -9.99 1.76 -0.20
CA LYS A 119 -11.20 0.96 0.00
C LYS A 119 -11.37 0.66 1.49
N GLY A 120 -11.74 1.68 2.28
CA GLY A 120 -12.26 1.46 3.62
C GLY A 120 -13.34 0.36 3.63
N PRO A 121 -13.57 -0.31 4.77
CA PRO A 121 -14.51 -1.43 4.84
C PRO A 121 -15.86 -1.01 4.24
N PRO A 122 -16.56 -1.90 3.49
CA PRO A 122 -17.90 -1.57 3.05
C PRO A 122 -18.70 -1.22 4.29
N VAL A 123 -19.22 0.01 4.37
CA VAL A 123 -20.19 0.36 5.42
C VAL A 123 -21.32 -0.66 5.33
N PRO A 124 -21.51 -1.54 6.33
CA PRO A 124 -22.58 -2.51 6.27
C PRO A 124 -23.88 -1.77 6.56
N GLY A 125 -24.58 -1.41 5.50
CA GLY A 125 -25.95 -0.89 5.56
C GLY A 125 -26.12 0.50 4.98
N MET A 126 -26.37 0.56 3.67
CA MET A 126 -27.35 1.48 3.10
C MET A 126 -28.11 0.70 2.02
N GLY A 127 -29.22 0.08 2.45
CA GLY A 127 -30.27 -0.43 1.56
C GLY A 127 -31.22 0.67 1.13
#